data_AF-A0A133ULV8-F1
#
_entry.id   AF-A0A133ULV8-F1
#
_cell.length_a   1.000
_cell.length_b   1.000
_cell.length_c   1.000
_cell.angle_alpha   90.00
_cell.angle_beta   90.00
_cell.angle_gamma   90.00
#
_symmetry.space_group_name_H-M   'P 1'
#
loop_
_entity.id
_entity.type
_entity.pdbx_description
1 polymer ?
#
loop_
_entity_poly.entity_id
_entity_poly.type
_entity_poly.pdbx_seq_one_letter_code
_entity_poly.pdbx_strand_id
1 'polypeptide(L)' 'MPASKRIPLSEKRWKELHDLKEAGQTYDELLKDLVREYRREKLARKARKARAGEGEWKDLEELK' A
#
# COMPACT_ATOMS: atom_id res chain seq x y z
N MET A 1 16.75 17.47 -5.30
CA MET A 1 16.67 16.45 -6.37
C MET A 1 16.11 15.17 -5.73
N PRO A 2 14.95 14.62 -6.16
CA PRO A 2 14.53 13.31 -5.69
C PRO A 2 15.57 12.27 -6.12
N ALA A 3 15.92 11.34 -5.24
CA ALA A 3 16.86 10.28 -5.55
C ALA A 3 16.20 9.28 -6.51
N SER A 4 16.63 9.24 -7.77
CA SER A 4 16.16 8.26 -8.74
C SER A 4 16.78 6.89 -8.43
N LYS A 5 15.98 5.94 -7.93
CA LYS A 5 16.40 4.55 -7.71
C LYS A 5 15.81 3.66 -8.81
N ARG A 6 16.64 2.84 -9.46
CA ARG A 6 16.17 1.86 -10.45
C ARG A 6 15.73 0.58 -9.74
N ILE A 7 14.52 0.11 -10.03
CA ILE A 7 13.98 -1.15 -9.53
C ILE A 7 13.91 -2.12 -10.71
N PRO A 8 14.65 -3.24 -10.71
CA PRO A 8 14.53 -4.24 -11.77
C PRO A 8 13.17 -4.92 -11.65
N LEU A 9 12.46 -4.98 -12.78
CA LEU A 9 11.15 -5.62 -12.89
C LEU A 9 11.19 -6.67 -13.99
N SER A 10 10.39 -7.73 -13.84
CA SER A 10 10.14 -8.65 -14.95
C SER A 10 9.27 -7.95 -16.00
N GLU A 11 9.39 -8.35 -17.27
CA GLU A 11 8.56 -7.78 -18.35
C GLU A 11 7.07 -7.89 -18.05
N LYS A 12 6.64 -9.01 -17.48
CA LYS A 12 5.25 -9.23 -17.09
C LYS A 12 4.76 -8.16 -16.10
N ARG A 13 5.51 -7.92 -15.01
CA ARG A 13 5.16 -6.90 -14.00
C ARG A 13 5.22 -5.49 -14.58
N TRP A 14 6.16 -5.25 -15.49
CA TRP A 14 6.25 -3.96 -16.17
C TRP A 14 5.03 -3.67 -17.04
N LYS A 15 4.53 -4.68 -17.79
CA LYS A 15 3.29 -4.57 -18.56
C LYS A 15 2.06 -4.34 -17.65
N GLU A 16 1.92 -5.11 -16.59
CA GLU A 16 0.84 -4.94 -15.61
C GLU A 16 0.82 -3.50 -15.02
N LEU A 17 2.00 -2.97 -14.65
CA LEU A 17 2.10 -1.59 -14.17
C LEU A 17 1.82 -0.55 -15.27
N HIS A 18 2.17 -0.85 -16.52
CA HIS A 18 1.87 0.03 -17.64
C HIS A 18 0.36 0.10 -17.93
N ASP A 19 -0.33 -1.04 -17.89
CA ASP A 19 -1.78 -1.12 -18.12
C ASP A 19 -2.59 -0.44 -17.01
N LEU A 20 -2.08 -0.46 -15.77
CA LEU A 20 -2.70 0.24 -14.63
C LEU A 20 -2.48 1.76 -14.65
N LYS A 21 -1.55 2.25 -15.47
CA LYS A 21 -1.13 3.64 -15.46
C LYS A 21 -2.07 4.51 -16.28
N GLU A 22 -2.50 5.63 -15.72
CA GLU A 22 -3.31 6.60 -16.44
C GLU A 22 -2.50 7.46 -17.43
N ALA A 23 -3.16 8.02 -18.44
CA ALA A 23 -2.53 8.91 -19.41
C ALA A 23 -1.97 10.16 -18.70
N GLY A 24 -0.67 10.43 -18.87
CA GLY A 24 0.01 11.56 -18.24
C GLY A 24 0.49 11.32 -16.81
N GLN A 25 0.12 10.21 -16.18
CA GLN A 25 0.63 9.83 -14.86
C GLN A 25 2.12 9.46 -14.95
N THR A 26 2.84 9.51 -13.83
CA THR A 26 4.19 8.93 -13.68
C THR A 26 4.12 7.61 -12.91
N TYR A 27 5.15 6.77 -13.02
CA TYR A 27 5.20 5.53 -12.23
C TYR A 27 5.26 5.81 -10.72
N ASP A 28 5.88 6.91 -10.30
CA ASP A 28 5.91 7.31 -8.89
C ASP A 28 4.52 7.68 -8.36
N GLU A 29 3.68 8.34 -9.17
CA GLU A 29 2.29 8.63 -8.82
C GLU A 29 1.46 7.36 -8.75
N LEU A 30 1.57 6.48 -9.75
CA LEU A 30 0.90 5.18 -9.72
C LEU A 30 1.26 4.37 -8.46
N LEU A 31 2.55 4.31 -8.12
CA LEU A 31 3.02 3.60 -6.92
C LEU A 31 2.48 4.24 -5.63
N LYS A 32 2.37 5.57 -5.56
CA LYS A 32 1.75 6.25 -4.41
C LYS A 32 0.29 5.86 -4.25
N ASP A 33 -0.45 5.79 -5.35
CA ASP A 33 -1.87 5.43 -5.34
C ASP A 33 -2.07 3.97 -4.93
N LEU A 34 -1.29 3.05 -5.50
CA LEU A 34 -1.30 1.64 -5.11
C LEU A 34 -0.98 1.43 -3.63
N VAL A 35 0.02 2.14 -3.10
CA VAL A 35 0.36 2.09 -1.67
C VAL A 35 -0.78 2.64 -0.82
N ARG A 36 -1.46 3.70 -1.26
CA ARG A 36 -2.60 4.29 -0.54
C ARG A 36 -3.77 3.31 -0.49
N GLU A 37 -4.11 2.67 -1.60
CA GLU A 37 -5.14 1.63 -1.65
C GLU A 37 -4.82 0.46 -0.73
N TYR A 38 -3.60 -0.08 -0.82
CA TYR A 38 -3.18 -1.18 0.06
C TYR A 38 -3.29 -0.82 1.55
N ARG A 39 -2.92 0.41 1.94
CA ARG A 39 -3.06 0.88 3.32
C ARG A 39 -4.51 0.98 3.76
N ARG A 40 -5.39 1.49 2.89
CA ARG A 40 -6.83 1.57 3.14
C ARG A 40 -7.43 0.19 3.35
N GLU A 41 -7.13 -0.75 2.47
CA GLU A 41 -7.59 -2.13 2.58
C GLU A 41 -7.07 -2.81 3.85
N LYS A 42 -5.78 -2.63 4.15
CA LYS A 42 -5.16 -3.15 5.37
C LYS A 42 -5.83 -2.59 6.63
N LEU A 43 -6.14 -1.30 6.66
CA LEU A 43 -6.86 -0.66 7.77
C LEU A 43 -8.28 -1.20 7.90
N ALA A 44 -9.02 -1.27 6.79
CA ALA A 44 -10.38 -1.84 6.78
C ALA A 44 -10.38 -3.30 7.26
N ARG A 45 -9.39 -4.10 6.86
CA ARG A 45 -9.21 -5.47 7.33
C ARG A 45 -8.95 -5.52 8.84
N LYS A 46 -8.07 -4.66 9.36
CA LYS A 46 -7.83 -4.56 10.82
C LYS A 46 -9.09 -4.16 11.58
N ALA A 47 -9.85 -3.18 11.09
CA ALA A 47 -11.10 -2.74 11.70
C ALA A 47 -12.16 -3.86 11.71
N ARG A 48 -12.25 -4.65 10.64
CA ARG A 48 -13.14 -5.82 10.59
C ARG A 48 -12.75 -6.88 11.62
N LYS A 49 -11.46 -7.22 11.73
CA LYS A 49 -10.96 -8.16 12.75
C LYS A 49 -11.23 -7.66 14.17
N ALA A 50 -10.94 -6.39 14.43
CA ALA A 50 -11.23 -5.74 15.69
C ALA A 50 -12.71 -5.86 16.09
N ARG A 51 -13.64 -5.60 15.15
CA ARG A 51 -15.09 -5.74 15.39
C ARG A 51 -15.52 -7.19 15.61
N ALA A 52 -14.82 -8.16 15.02
CA ALA A 52 -15.07 -9.58 15.24
C ALA A 52 -14.50 -10.08 16.58
N GLY A 53 -13.86 -9.23 17.38
CA GLY A 53 -13.16 -9.63 18.60
C GLY A 53 -11.82 -10.33 18.35
N GLU A 54 -11.35 -10.35 17.10
CA GLU A 54 -10.08 -10.96 16.72
C GLU A 54 -8.93 -9.96 16.87
N GLY A 55 -7.94 -10.28 17.71
CA GLY A 55 -6.71 -9.51 17.82
C GLY A 55 -6.02 -9.65 19.17
N GLU A 56 -4.75 -9.28 19.21
CA GLU A 56 -4.04 -9.04 20.46
C GLU A 56 -4.31 -7.60 20.90
N TRP A 57 -4.84 -7.45 22.10
CA TRP A 57 -5.15 -6.18 22.72
C TRP A 57 -4.16 -5.94 23.85
N LYS A 58 -3.66 -4.71 23.95
CA LYS A 58 -2.88 -4.25 25.10
C LYS A 58 -3.62 -3.09 25.73
N ASP A 59 -3.63 -3.06 27.05
CA ASP A 59 -4.16 -1.92 27.79
C ASP A 59 -3.31 -0.69 27.51
N LEU A 60 -3.97 0.44 27.29
CA LEU A 60 -3.31 1.69 26.92
C LEU A 60 -2.42 2.21 28.06
N GLU A 61 -2.75 1.86 29.30
CA GLU A 61 -1.98 2.25 30.49
C GLU A 61 -0.64 1.51 30.60
N GLU A 62 -0.50 0.33 30.01
CA GLU A 62 0.73 -0.47 30.03
C GLU A 62 1.78 -0.02 28.99
N LEU A 63 1.42 0.93 28.11
CA LEU A 63 2.29 1.46 27.05
C LEU A 63 2.90 2.83 27.39
N LYS A 64 2.67 3.36 28.61
CA LYS A 64 3.31 4.56 29.15
C LYS A 64 4.60 4.23 29.89
#